data_AF-A0A1H7ZEP3-F1
#
_entry.id   AF-A0A1H7ZEP3-F1
#
_cell.length_a   1.000
_cell.length_b   1.000
_cell.length_c   1.000
_cell.angle_alpha   90.00
_cell.angle_beta   90.00
_cell.angle_gamma   90.00
#
_symmetry.space_group_name_H-M   'P 1'
#
loop_
_entity.id
_entity.type
_entity.pdbx_description
1 polymer ?
#
loop_
_entity_poly.entity_id
_entity_poly.type
_entity_poly.pdbx_seq_one_letter_code
_entity_poly.pdbx_strand_id
1 'polypeptide(L)'
;MLVDSCKLTDVTNITPPNQLSEETVITDISSADKVLTGAYAQLHKFSLIVDEPGITGSMGLSFTNGPSGGSNYAQFYNNSITSDNYVLSGIYTAWYYLINISSHIIEKTGNLNITDARKEQIVAEASFLRALAHFSLLRLYGRFYDNSSEYGIVTWDTPVKDITAKARSTVSESYQRILADLEVAIAKAPEYSSAVYASRQAALMLKAKVLLYQQEYAKAVSVADQLLNQLGTTTLEPIYDNIFKLWFRSKEVLLAPPFDDKNERNNKAYAFRSYVLPTAYYFDLMQGDNRDTTTVYKSGVNLRSGKFRNTTSNGQTLTANTEYFLRLGELYLISAEALVRNSNGDANFQTARDRINTIRRRAGMPLLTQAINNKADLLMAVLKEKQLELGCESGEDWYDLIRFTVAGDINIATYKPNVVNESRYIVPIPNESILASNAVVKQNPGYE
;
A
#
# COMPACT_ATOMS: atom_id res chain seq x y z
N MET A 1 -53.95 -40.63 -26.32
CA MET A 1 -53.63 -39.31 -25.73
C MET A 1 -53.12 -39.60 -24.33
N LEU A 2 -51.80 -39.81 -24.19
CA LEU A 2 -51.13 -40.03 -22.91
C LEU A 2 -50.60 -38.66 -22.47
N VAL A 3 -51.16 -38.12 -21.40
CA VAL A 3 -50.70 -36.86 -20.79
C VAL A 3 -49.64 -37.26 -19.79
N ASP A 4 -48.37 -37.10 -20.17
CA ASP A 4 -47.25 -37.34 -19.26
C ASP A 4 -47.08 -36.09 -18.38
N SER A 5 -47.22 -36.25 -17.06
CA SER A 5 -47.13 -35.15 -16.11
C SER A 5 -45.65 -34.82 -15.87
N CYS A 6 -45.22 -33.62 -16.23
CA CYS A 6 -43.94 -33.09 -15.77
C CYS A 6 -43.97 -33.03 -14.22
N LYS A 7 -43.12 -33.81 -13.55
CA LYS A 7 -42.77 -33.54 -12.15
C LYS A 7 -42.19 -32.12 -12.10
N LEU A 8 -42.86 -31.23 -11.36
CA LEU A 8 -42.27 -29.97 -10.92
C LEU A 8 -41.08 -30.32 -10.02
N THR A 9 -39.88 -30.34 -10.59
CA THR A 9 -38.64 -30.32 -9.82
C THR A 9 -38.46 -28.91 -9.28
N ASP A 10 -38.28 -28.80 -7.96
CA ASP A 10 -37.93 -27.54 -7.31
C ASP A 10 -36.55 -27.10 -7.79
N VAL A 11 -36.52 -26.12 -8.69
CA VAL A 11 -35.31 -25.53 -9.27
C VAL A 11 -34.69 -24.45 -8.39
N THR A 12 -35.23 -24.20 -7.19
CA THR A 12 -34.71 -23.18 -6.27
C THR A 12 -33.49 -23.65 -5.47
N ASN A 13 -33.24 -24.97 -5.43
CA ASN A 13 -32.11 -25.58 -4.72
C ASN A 13 -31.16 -26.33 -5.68
N ILE A 14 -30.70 -25.64 -6.74
CA ILE A 14 -29.61 -26.15 -7.57
C ILE A 14 -28.31 -25.57 -7.04
N THR A 15 -27.63 -26.30 -6.15
CA THR A 15 -26.24 -26.00 -5.78
C THR A 15 -25.34 -26.37 -6.95
N PRO A 16 -24.51 -25.46 -7.49
CA PRO A 16 -23.61 -25.79 -8.59
C PRO A 16 -22.67 -26.91 -8.12
N PRO A 17 -22.56 -28.04 -8.87
CA PRO A 17 -21.86 -29.23 -8.39
C PRO A 17 -20.36 -29.02 -8.11
N ASN A 18 -19.81 -27.88 -8.55
CA ASN A 18 -18.40 -27.51 -8.40
C ASN A 18 -18.18 -26.18 -7.63
N GLN A 19 -19.19 -25.67 -6.90
CA GLN A 19 -19.02 -24.51 -6.02
C GLN A 19 -19.14 -24.93 -4.56
N LEU A 20 -18.11 -24.64 -3.77
CA LEU A 20 -18.20 -24.73 -2.31
C LEU A 20 -19.11 -23.60 -1.82
N SER A 21 -20.07 -23.93 -0.96
CA SER A 21 -20.91 -22.91 -0.30
C SER A 21 -20.10 -22.18 0.78
N GLU A 22 -20.52 -20.96 1.15
CA GLU A 22 -19.90 -20.21 2.26
C GLU A 22 -19.91 -21.00 3.59
N GLU A 23 -20.85 -21.93 3.75
CA GLU A 23 -20.97 -22.79 4.93
C GLU A 23 -19.98 -23.96 4.93
N THR A 24 -19.47 -24.36 3.75
CA THR A 24 -18.63 -25.55 3.59
C THR A 24 -17.21 -25.24 3.13
N VAL A 25 -16.89 -23.98 2.81
CA VAL A 25 -15.60 -23.58 2.26
C VAL A 25 -14.45 -23.62 3.28
N ILE A 26 -14.72 -23.37 4.56
CA ILE A 26 -13.75 -23.48 5.66
C ILE A 26 -14.35 -24.40 6.74
N THR A 27 -13.83 -25.61 6.82
CA THR A 27 -14.30 -26.66 7.77
C THR A 27 -13.17 -27.21 8.63
N ASP A 28 -11.92 -26.93 8.28
CA ASP A 28 -10.71 -27.34 8.98
C ASP A 28 -9.57 -26.33 8.72
N ILE A 29 -8.39 -26.55 9.31
CA ILE A 29 -7.22 -25.68 9.10
C ILE A 29 -6.74 -25.69 7.64
N SER A 30 -6.78 -26.85 6.97
CA SER A 30 -6.27 -26.96 5.60
C SER A 30 -7.09 -26.14 4.61
N SER A 31 -8.42 -26.17 4.74
CA SER A 31 -9.35 -25.35 3.97
C SER A 31 -9.21 -23.86 4.32
N ALA A 32 -9.05 -23.51 5.60
CA ALA A 32 -8.76 -22.14 6.02
C ALA A 32 -7.47 -21.58 5.38
N ASP A 33 -6.37 -22.35 5.37
CA ASP A 33 -5.11 -21.96 4.75
C ASP A 33 -5.23 -21.77 3.23
N LYS A 34 -6.03 -22.61 2.55
CA LYS A 34 -6.29 -22.45 1.11
C LYS A 34 -7.04 -21.16 0.80
N VAL A 35 -8.07 -20.83 1.60
CA VAL A 35 -8.82 -19.58 1.43
C VAL A 35 -7.94 -18.37 1.74
N LEU A 36 -7.11 -18.45 2.79
CA LEU A 36 -6.11 -17.43 3.11
C LEU A 36 -5.12 -17.21 1.97
N THR A 37 -4.63 -18.28 1.34
CA THR A 37 -3.78 -18.18 0.15
C THR A 37 -4.48 -17.44 -0.99
N GLY A 38 -5.79 -17.70 -1.19
CA GLY A 38 -6.62 -16.97 -2.14
C GLY A 38 -6.81 -15.48 -1.81
N ALA A 39 -6.78 -15.10 -0.52
CA ALA A 39 -6.78 -13.70 -0.08
C ALA A 39 -5.44 -13.01 -0.40
N TYR A 40 -4.29 -13.65 -0.13
CA TYR A 40 -2.99 -13.14 -0.54
C TYR A 40 -2.87 -12.98 -2.06
N ALA A 41 -3.44 -13.90 -2.85
CA ALA A 41 -3.48 -13.77 -4.30
C ALA A 41 -4.23 -12.52 -4.79
N GLN A 42 -5.10 -11.91 -3.98
CA GLN A 42 -5.74 -10.63 -4.33
C GLN A 42 -4.73 -9.48 -4.36
N LEU A 43 -3.62 -9.56 -3.61
CA LEU A 43 -2.55 -8.57 -3.69
C LEU A 43 -1.86 -8.55 -5.07
N HIS A 44 -2.07 -9.56 -5.93
CA HIS A 44 -1.53 -9.60 -7.30
C HIS A 44 -2.44 -8.88 -8.31
N LYS A 45 -3.60 -8.37 -7.90
CA LYS A 45 -4.52 -7.69 -8.81
C LYS A 45 -3.80 -6.51 -9.46
N PHE A 46 -3.98 -6.39 -10.77
CA PHE A 46 -3.38 -5.30 -11.56
C PHE A 46 -3.68 -3.92 -10.95
N SER A 47 -4.90 -3.74 -10.43
CA SER A 47 -5.28 -2.51 -9.75
C SER A 47 -4.40 -2.16 -8.54
N LEU A 48 -3.87 -3.16 -7.82
CA LEU A 48 -3.08 -2.95 -6.61
C LEU A 48 -1.58 -2.87 -6.89
N ILE A 49 -1.06 -3.71 -7.80
CA ILE A 49 0.39 -3.75 -8.09
C ILE A 49 0.80 -2.85 -9.25
N VAL A 50 -0.14 -2.36 -10.06
CA VAL A 50 0.15 -1.50 -11.20
C VAL A 50 -0.57 -0.17 -11.08
N ASP A 51 -1.90 -0.19 -11.01
CA ASP A 51 -2.66 1.06 -11.11
C ASP A 51 -2.40 1.95 -9.91
N GLU A 52 -2.60 1.48 -8.69
CA GLU A 52 -2.39 2.29 -7.48
C GLU A 52 -1.00 2.92 -7.39
N PRO A 53 0.13 2.17 -7.46
CA PRO A 53 1.46 2.78 -7.42
C PRO A 53 1.74 3.68 -8.64
N GLY A 54 1.15 3.37 -9.81
CA GLY A 54 1.28 4.21 -11.01
C GLY A 54 0.57 5.55 -10.87
N ILE A 55 -0.66 5.55 -10.37
CA ILE A 55 -1.47 6.77 -10.22
C ILE A 55 -0.99 7.62 -9.04
N THR A 56 -0.61 7.01 -7.92
CA THR A 56 -0.10 7.72 -6.74
C THR A 56 1.25 8.34 -7.04
N GLY A 57 2.17 7.63 -7.71
CA GLY A 57 3.41 8.24 -8.19
C GLY A 57 3.20 9.33 -9.27
N SER A 58 2.08 9.29 -10.01
CA SER A 58 1.71 10.35 -10.97
C SER A 58 1.14 11.60 -10.29
N MET A 59 0.34 11.41 -9.23
CA MET A 59 -0.08 12.49 -8.35
C MET A 59 1.10 13.07 -7.57
N GLY A 60 2.08 12.22 -7.23
CA GLY A 60 3.37 12.59 -6.66
C GLY A 60 4.35 13.17 -7.69
N LEU A 61 5.65 12.98 -7.43
CA LEU A 61 6.74 13.55 -8.23
C LEU A 61 7.40 12.53 -9.14
N SER A 62 7.19 11.25 -8.84
CA SER A 62 7.86 10.14 -9.50
C SER A 62 7.50 10.04 -10.98
N PHE A 63 6.21 10.14 -11.33
CA PHE A 63 5.73 9.78 -12.65
C PHE A 63 4.96 10.88 -13.41
N THR A 64 5.03 10.82 -14.73
CA THR A 64 4.17 11.49 -15.70
C THR A 64 3.44 10.45 -16.55
N ASN A 65 2.42 10.89 -17.29
CA ASN A 65 1.66 10.03 -18.18
C ASN A 65 2.54 9.47 -19.31
N GLY A 66 2.51 8.15 -19.47
CA GLY A 66 3.21 7.45 -20.53
C GLY A 66 2.37 7.32 -21.81
N PRO A 67 2.99 6.86 -22.92
CA PRO A 67 2.34 6.75 -24.22
C PRO A 67 1.11 5.83 -24.25
N SER A 68 0.99 4.91 -23.29
CA SER A 68 -0.12 3.96 -23.19
C SER A 68 -0.99 4.17 -21.95
N GLY A 69 -0.76 5.23 -21.14
CA GLY A 69 -1.58 5.54 -19.97
C GLY A 69 -2.93 6.16 -20.33
N GLY A 70 -2.99 6.82 -21.51
CA GLY A 70 -4.22 7.42 -22.03
C GLY A 70 -4.73 8.57 -21.16
N SER A 71 -6.01 8.91 -21.33
CA SER A 71 -6.65 10.01 -20.59
C SER A 71 -6.84 9.68 -19.11
N ASN A 72 -7.09 8.43 -18.75
CA ASN A 72 -7.35 8.03 -17.37
C ASN A 72 -6.12 8.21 -16.47
N TYR A 73 -4.93 7.83 -16.92
CA TYR A 73 -3.68 8.11 -16.18
C TYR A 73 -3.31 9.59 -16.22
N ALA A 74 -3.59 10.30 -17.32
CA ALA A 74 -3.29 11.73 -17.45
C ALA A 74 -4.00 12.58 -16.38
N GLN A 75 -5.22 12.20 -15.98
CA GLN A 75 -5.98 12.91 -14.95
C GLN A 75 -5.21 13.00 -13.62
N PHE A 76 -4.47 11.95 -13.23
CA PHE A 76 -3.72 11.93 -11.97
C PHE A 76 -2.50 12.83 -12.01
N TYR A 77 -1.76 12.83 -13.12
CA TYR A 77 -0.62 13.75 -13.30
C TYR A 77 -1.07 15.23 -13.31
N ASN A 78 -2.20 15.51 -13.97
CA ASN A 78 -2.78 16.85 -14.06
C ASN A 78 -3.60 17.25 -12.83
N ASN A 79 -3.80 16.34 -11.87
CA ASN A 79 -4.64 16.54 -10.70
C ASN A 79 -6.09 16.97 -11.05
N SER A 80 -6.63 16.42 -12.14
CA SER A 80 -7.93 16.73 -12.73
C SER A 80 -8.86 15.52 -12.70
N ILE A 81 -8.80 14.75 -11.62
CA ILE A 81 -9.45 13.44 -11.47
C ILE A 81 -10.96 13.59 -11.35
N THR A 82 -11.71 12.70 -12.00
CA THR A 82 -13.18 12.67 -11.97
C THR A 82 -13.69 11.37 -11.34
N SER A 83 -14.90 11.39 -10.79
CA SER A 83 -15.50 10.25 -10.06
C SER A 83 -15.91 9.06 -10.94
N ASP A 84 -15.91 9.24 -12.27
CA ASP A 84 -16.16 8.21 -13.29
C ASP A 84 -14.87 7.53 -13.80
N ASN A 85 -13.71 7.86 -13.24
CA ASN A 85 -12.44 7.24 -13.62
C ASN A 85 -12.42 5.74 -13.24
N TYR A 86 -12.35 4.86 -14.25
CA TYR A 86 -12.43 3.41 -14.02
C TYR A 86 -11.22 2.83 -13.26
N VAL A 87 -10.06 3.50 -13.34
CA VAL A 87 -8.85 3.06 -12.63
C VAL A 87 -9.08 3.17 -11.12
N LEU A 88 -9.72 4.28 -10.68
CA LEU A 88 -10.16 4.42 -9.29
C LEU A 88 -11.18 3.36 -8.90
N SER A 89 -12.23 3.15 -9.71
CA SER A 89 -13.25 2.13 -9.40
C SER A 89 -12.62 0.73 -9.23
N GLY A 90 -11.64 0.38 -10.07
CA GLY A 90 -10.88 -0.87 -9.96
C GLY A 90 -10.09 -1.00 -8.65
N ILE A 91 -9.35 0.04 -8.26
CA ILE A 91 -8.59 0.05 -6.98
C ILE A 91 -9.54 -0.05 -5.78
N TYR A 92 -10.61 0.75 -5.77
CA TYR A 92 -11.60 0.75 -4.71
C TYR A 92 -12.20 -0.65 -4.54
N THR A 93 -12.66 -1.25 -5.64
CA THR A 93 -13.26 -2.58 -5.64
C THR A 93 -12.27 -3.66 -5.18
N ALA A 94 -11.02 -3.60 -5.62
CA ALA A 94 -10.01 -4.59 -5.24
C ALA A 94 -9.72 -4.57 -3.72
N TRP A 95 -9.63 -3.39 -3.11
CA TRP A 95 -9.43 -3.29 -1.66
C TRP A 95 -10.64 -3.74 -0.84
N TYR A 96 -11.86 -3.35 -1.22
CA TYR A 96 -13.07 -3.82 -0.53
C TYR A 96 -13.30 -5.32 -0.70
N TYR A 97 -12.91 -5.90 -1.84
CA TYR A 97 -12.90 -7.34 -2.02
C TYR A 97 -11.95 -8.02 -1.03
N LEU A 98 -10.74 -7.50 -0.86
CA LEU A 98 -9.78 -8.02 0.14
C LEU A 98 -10.30 -7.90 1.58
N ILE A 99 -10.96 -6.78 1.92
CA ILE A 99 -11.61 -6.62 3.22
C ILE A 99 -12.66 -7.70 3.46
N ASN A 100 -13.49 -7.99 2.46
CA ASN A 100 -14.58 -8.95 2.62
C ASN A 100 -14.06 -10.39 2.76
N ILE A 101 -13.13 -10.82 1.88
CA ILE A 101 -12.55 -12.16 1.98
C ILE A 101 -11.79 -12.36 3.30
N SER A 102 -11.03 -11.35 3.76
CA SER A 102 -10.38 -11.41 5.07
C SER A 102 -11.37 -11.51 6.21
N SER A 103 -12.49 -10.77 6.13
CA SER A 103 -13.54 -10.85 7.15
C SER A 103 -14.19 -12.23 7.22
N HIS A 104 -14.45 -12.86 6.07
CA HIS A 104 -14.94 -14.25 6.03
C HIS A 104 -13.93 -15.23 6.63
N ILE A 105 -12.63 -15.10 6.32
CA ILE A 105 -11.58 -15.96 6.91
C ILE A 105 -11.57 -15.80 8.43
N ILE A 106 -11.61 -14.57 8.94
CA ILE A 106 -11.59 -14.28 10.39
C ILE A 106 -12.80 -14.90 11.08
N GLU A 107 -14.01 -14.67 10.57
CA GLU A 107 -15.25 -15.21 11.13
C GLU A 107 -15.24 -16.75 11.12
N LYS A 108 -15.03 -17.35 9.94
CA LYS A 108 -15.18 -18.81 9.76
C LYS A 108 -14.07 -19.58 10.45
N THR A 109 -12.82 -19.14 10.32
CA THR A 109 -11.68 -19.78 10.99
C THR A 109 -11.81 -19.63 12.51
N GLY A 110 -12.24 -18.46 12.99
CA GLY A 110 -12.50 -18.22 14.41
C GLY A 110 -13.52 -19.19 15.02
N ASN A 111 -14.55 -19.56 14.25
CA ASN A 111 -15.62 -20.45 14.66
C ASN A 111 -15.26 -21.95 14.61
N LEU A 112 -14.10 -22.33 14.07
CA LEU A 112 -13.67 -23.74 14.07
C LEU A 112 -13.45 -24.26 15.49
N ASN A 113 -14.12 -25.34 15.87
CA ASN A 113 -14.05 -25.88 17.23
C ASN A 113 -12.87 -26.87 17.39
N ILE A 114 -11.65 -26.34 17.21
CA ILE A 114 -10.39 -27.08 17.19
C ILE A 114 -9.31 -26.33 17.98
N THR A 115 -8.36 -27.08 18.54
CA THR A 115 -7.19 -26.52 19.24
C THR A 115 -5.97 -26.66 18.34
N ASP A 116 -5.60 -25.59 17.63
CA ASP A 116 -4.44 -25.54 16.74
C ASP A 116 -3.86 -24.12 16.74
N ALA A 117 -2.55 -23.98 16.92
CA ALA A 117 -1.88 -22.68 16.89
C ALA A 117 -2.01 -21.98 15.52
N ARG A 118 -2.11 -22.75 14.43
CA ARG A 118 -2.30 -22.22 13.08
C ARG A 118 -3.64 -21.49 12.93
N LYS A 119 -4.67 -21.89 13.69
CA LYS A 119 -5.98 -21.20 13.71
C LYS A 119 -5.82 -19.71 14.04
N GLU A 120 -5.09 -19.40 15.11
CA GLU A 120 -4.86 -18.03 15.56
C GLU A 120 -3.97 -17.25 14.57
N GLN A 121 -2.99 -17.93 13.96
CA GLN A 121 -2.12 -17.34 12.95
C GLN A 121 -2.91 -16.96 11.68
N ILE A 122 -3.80 -17.82 11.19
CA ILE A 122 -4.64 -17.53 10.02
C ILE A 122 -5.53 -16.31 10.28
N VAL A 123 -6.14 -16.23 11.47
CA VAL A 123 -6.95 -15.06 11.87
C VAL A 123 -6.10 -13.79 11.92
N ALA A 124 -4.88 -13.86 12.45
CA ALA A 124 -3.96 -12.73 12.49
C ALA A 124 -3.50 -12.27 11.11
N GLU A 125 -3.16 -13.20 10.22
CA GLU A 125 -2.76 -12.90 8.85
C GLU A 125 -3.92 -12.25 8.06
N ALA A 126 -5.13 -12.78 8.18
CA ALA A 126 -6.32 -12.18 7.58
C ALA A 126 -6.64 -10.79 8.17
N SER A 127 -6.44 -10.61 9.48
CA SER A 127 -6.59 -9.30 10.15
C SER A 127 -5.58 -8.29 9.62
N PHE A 128 -4.32 -8.69 9.44
CA PHE A 128 -3.31 -7.86 8.81
C PHE A 128 -3.70 -7.43 7.38
N LEU A 129 -4.18 -8.37 6.55
CA LEU A 129 -4.62 -8.05 5.18
C LEU A 129 -5.80 -7.07 5.17
N ARG A 130 -6.73 -7.21 6.12
CA ARG A 130 -7.86 -6.30 6.28
C ARG A 130 -7.41 -4.90 6.71
N ALA A 131 -6.48 -4.82 7.67
CA ALA A 131 -5.86 -3.56 8.09
C ALA A 131 -5.11 -2.86 6.94
N LEU A 132 -4.35 -3.61 6.15
CA LEU A 132 -3.65 -3.10 4.97
C LEU A 132 -4.64 -2.49 3.97
N ALA A 133 -5.72 -3.20 3.65
CA ALA A 133 -6.73 -2.73 2.71
C ALA A 133 -7.48 -1.49 3.22
N HIS A 134 -7.88 -1.46 4.51
CA HIS A 134 -8.48 -0.26 5.11
C HIS A 134 -7.51 0.93 5.09
N PHE A 135 -6.23 0.71 5.38
CA PHE A 135 -5.24 1.80 5.36
C PHE A 135 -4.98 2.33 3.95
N SER A 136 -4.88 1.47 2.93
CA SER A 136 -4.76 1.92 1.54
C SER A 136 -5.98 2.72 1.08
N LEU A 137 -7.20 2.27 1.41
CA LEU A 137 -8.42 3.01 1.14
C LEU A 137 -8.45 4.36 1.86
N LEU A 138 -8.08 4.40 3.14
CA LEU A 138 -8.08 5.63 3.92
C LEU A 138 -7.13 6.68 3.32
N ARG A 139 -5.91 6.26 2.93
CA ARG A 139 -4.92 7.15 2.35
C ARG A 139 -5.34 7.73 1.00
N LEU A 140 -6.02 6.93 0.17
CA LEU A 140 -6.38 7.35 -1.18
C LEU A 140 -7.72 8.12 -1.22
N TYR A 141 -8.74 7.62 -0.52
CA TYR A 141 -10.12 8.11 -0.59
C TYR A 141 -10.60 8.89 0.63
N GLY A 142 -9.89 8.83 1.75
CA GLY A 142 -10.25 9.57 2.97
C GLY A 142 -9.29 10.71 3.24
N ARG A 143 -9.72 11.70 4.03
CA ARG A 143 -8.86 12.79 4.53
C ARG A 143 -7.90 12.28 5.61
N PHE A 144 -7.06 11.31 5.27
CA PHE A 144 -6.18 10.59 6.20
C PHE A 144 -5.29 11.50 7.06
N TYR A 145 -4.99 12.71 6.58
CA TYR A 145 -4.16 13.70 7.26
C TYR A 145 -4.90 14.50 8.34
N ASP A 146 -6.23 14.36 8.47
CA ASP A 146 -7.05 15.10 9.43
C ASP A 146 -7.91 14.14 10.27
N ASN A 147 -7.46 13.87 11.50
CA ASN A 147 -8.16 12.98 12.44
C ASN A 147 -9.57 13.47 12.82
N SER A 148 -9.86 14.77 12.67
CA SER A 148 -11.16 15.36 13.02
C SER A 148 -12.18 15.26 11.88
N SER A 149 -11.74 14.88 10.68
CA SER A 149 -12.59 14.83 9.50
C SER A 149 -13.59 13.67 9.54
N GLU A 150 -14.84 13.97 9.16
CA GLU A 150 -15.90 12.97 8.94
C GLU A 150 -15.67 12.14 7.65
N TYR A 151 -14.80 12.60 6.76
CA TYR A 151 -14.51 11.95 5.47
C TYR A 151 -13.45 10.85 5.60
N GLY A 152 -13.73 9.81 6.39
CA GLY A 152 -12.95 8.57 6.45
C GLY A 152 -13.37 7.58 5.36
N ILE A 153 -13.47 6.29 5.68
CA ILE A 153 -13.87 5.24 4.73
C ILE A 153 -15.01 4.38 5.30
N VAL A 154 -15.64 3.56 4.47
CA VAL A 154 -16.57 2.54 4.97
C VAL A 154 -15.74 1.44 5.63
N THR A 155 -15.76 1.36 6.96
CA THR A 155 -15.03 0.33 7.68
C THR A 155 -15.90 -0.91 7.86
N TRP A 156 -15.35 -2.09 7.59
CA TRP A 156 -16.01 -3.39 7.83
C TRP A 156 -15.18 -4.24 8.79
N ASP A 157 -15.84 -4.85 9.76
CA ASP A 157 -15.29 -5.76 10.76
C ASP A 157 -15.91 -7.16 10.71
N THR A 158 -17.07 -7.27 10.08
CA THR A 158 -17.76 -8.51 9.74
C THR A 158 -17.86 -8.69 8.23
N PRO A 159 -18.09 -9.92 7.73
CA PRO A 159 -18.35 -10.14 6.32
C PRO A 159 -19.63 -9.43 5.86
N VAL A 160 -19.61 -8.89 4.66
CA VAL A 160 -20.77 -8.32 3.98
C VAL A 160 -21.47 -9.41 3.19
N LYS A 161 -22.71 -9.72 3.56
CA LYS A 161 -23.52 -10.81 2.96
C LYS A 161 -24.77 -10.31 2.25
N ASP A 162 -25.12 -9.05 2.45
CA ASP A 162 -26.29 -8.40 1.86
C ASP A 162 -25.88 -7.08 1.19
N ILE A 163 -26.85 -6.44 0.54
CA ILE A 163 -26.68 -5.18 -0.18
C ILE A 163 -26.96 -3.94 0.69
N THR A 164 -26.90 -4.07 2.03
CA THR A 164 -27.17 -2.96 2.93
C THR A 164 -26.01 -1.96 2.89
N ALA A 165 -26.31 -0.75 2.42
CA ALA A 165 -25.34 0.32 2.39
C ALA A 165 -24.92 0.75 3.81
N LYS A 166 -23.62 0.93 4.00
CA LYS A 166 -23.04 1.45 5.25
C LYS A 166 -22.43 2.82 4.98
N ALA A 167 -22.68 3.77 5.88
CA ALA A 167 -22.08 5.10 5.81
C ALA A 167 -20.56 5.02 6.02
N ARG A 168 -19.85 6.06 5.57
CA ARG A 168 -18.43 6.22 5.86
C ARG A 168 -18.26 6.47 7.36
N SER A 169 -17.26 5.83 7.95
CA SER A 169 -16.76 6.18 9.27
C SER A 169 -15.93 7.46 9.18
N THR A 170 -15.76 8.14 10.31
CA THR A 170 -14.80 9.25 10.44
C THR A 170 -13.36 8.78 10.20
N VAL A 171 -12.43 9.71 10.00
CA VAL A 171 -10.99 9.38 9.86
C VAL A 171 -10.46 8.72 11.14
N SER A 172 -10.82 9.25 12.32
CA SER A 172 -10.42 8.65 13.61
C SER A 172 -10.94 7.21 13.77
N GLU A 173 -12.22 6.95 13.49
CA GLU A 173 -12.78 5.59 13.55
C GLU A 173 -12.12 4.64 12.54
N SER A 174 -11.77 5.16 11.35
CA SER A 174 -11.02 4.41 10.34
C SER A 174 -9.65 3.97 10.88
N TYR A 175 -8.91 4.87 11.52
CA TYR A 175 -7.63 4.54 12.17
C TYR A 175 -7.80 3.54 13.32
N GLN A 176 -8.79 3.71 14.18
CA GLN A 176 -9.07 2.78 15.27
C GLN A 176 -9.32 1.37 14.76
N ARG A 177 -10.09 1.25 13.67
CA ARG A 177 -10.36 -0.05 13.03
C ARG A 177 -9.09 -0.72 12.52
N ILE A 178 -8.25 0.04 11.81
CA ILE A 178 -6.97 -0.42 11.26
C ILE A 178 -6.06 -0.90 12.40
N LEU A 179 -5.89 -0.09 13.44
CA LEU A 179 -5.02 -0.41 14.58
C LEU A 179 -5.50 -1.63 15.35
N ALA A 180 -6.82 -1.81 15.53
CA ALA A 180 -7.36 -2.98 16.21
C ALA A 180 -6.99 -4.30 15.51
N ASP A 181 -7.10 -4.36 14.18
CA ASP A 181 -6.68 -5.54 13.41
C ASP A 181 -5.16 -5.75 13.46
N LEU A 182 -4.37 -4.66 13.52
CA LEU A 182 -2.91 -4.75 13.66
C LEU A 182 -2.48 -5.26 15.04
N GLU A 183 -3.19 -4.96 16.12
CA GLU A 183 -2.89 -5.55 17.43
C GLU A 183 -3.08 -7.07 17.42
N VAL A 184 -4.15 -7.56 16.78
CA VAL A 184 -4.38 -9.01 16.59
C VAL A 184 -3.24 -9.63 15.79
N ALA A 185 -2.85 -8.99 14.69
CA ALA A 185 -1.75 -9.46 13.86
C ALA A 185 -0.42 -9.49 14.62
N ILE A 186 -0.07 -8.45 15.36
CA ILE A 186 1.17 -8.40 16.15
C ILE A 186 1.18 -9.50 17.21
N ALA A 187 0.05 -9.74 17.88
CA ALA A 187 -0.03 -10.73 18.95
C ALA A 187 0.11 -12.17 18.44
N LYS A 188 -0.45 -12.49 17.26
CA LYS A 188 -0.68 -13.89 16.84
C LYS A 188 -0.13 -14.26 15.46
N ALA A 189 0.31 -13.32 14.62
CA ALA A 189 0.92 -13.65 13.34
C ALA A 189 2.23 -14.43 13.53
N PRO A 190 2.61 -15.27 12.56
CA PRO A 190 3.92 -15.93 12.55
C PRO A 190 5.07 -14.92 12.61
N GLU A 191 6.24 -15.39 13.06
CA GLU A 191 7.48 -14.65 12.87
C GLU A 191 7.82 -14.53 11.38
N TYR A 192 8.52 -13.46 11.02
CA TYR A 192 8.99 -13.27 9.66
C TYR A 192 9.85 -14.45 9.18
N SER A 193 9.45 -15.02 8.05
CA SER A 193 10.17 -16.10 7.36
C SER A 193 10.33 -15.82 5.86
N SER A 194 9.39 -15.07 5.27
CA SER A 194 9.44 -14.60 3.90
C SER A 194 8.57 -13.35 3.75
N ALA A 195 8.78 -12.58 2.67
CA ALA A 195 7.96 -11.41 2.35
C ALA A 195 6.58 -11.75 1.76
N VAL A 196 6.27 -13.03 1.52
CA VAL A 196 5.03 -13.44 0.84
C VAL A 196 3.82 -13.28 1.74
N TYR A 197 4.00 -13.55 3.03
CA TYR A 197 2.93 -13.60 4.01
C TYR A 197 3.15 -12.55 5.10
N ALA A 198 2.03 -12.13 5.70
CA ALA A 198 2.05 -11.30 6.88
C ALA A 198 2.81 -11.99 8.01
N SER A 199 3.56 -11.19 8.73
CA SER A 199 4.33 -11.60 9.90
C SER A 199 4.15 -10.57 11.00
N ARG A 200 4.56 -10.90 12.22
CA ARG A 200 4.61 -9.93 13.32
C ARG A 200 5.42 -8.69 12.94
N GLN A 201 6.56 -8.87 12.27
CA GLN A 201 7.42 -7.79 11.81
C GLN A 201 6.72 -6.91 10.76
N ALA A 202 6.03 -7.53 9.78
CA ALA A 202 5.23 -6.77 8.80
C ALA A 202 4.09 -5.99 9.49
N ALA A 203 3.42 -6.58 10.48
CA ALA A 203 2.37 -5.92 11.24
C ALA A 203 2.90 -4.73 12.07
N LEU A 204 4.07 -4.88 12.71
CA LEU A 204 4.75 -3.78 13.40
C LEU A 204 5.13 -2.66 12.41
N MET A 205 5.67 -2.99 11.24
CA MET A 205 6.02 -1.99 10.24
C MET A 205 4.79 -1.21 9.75
N LEU A 206 3.71 -1.92 9.41
CA LEU A 206 2.46 -1.28 8.98
C LEU A 206 1.88 -0.41 10.11
N LYS A 207 1.93 -0.86 11.36
CA LYS A 207 1.49 -0.07 12.52
C LYS A 207 2.32 1.20 12.70
N ALA A 208 3.64 1.14 12.58
CA ALA A 208 4.50 2.33 12.64
C ALA A 208 4.13 3.35 11.55
N LYS A 209 3.88 2.86 10.33
CA LYS A 209 3.43 3.68 9.20
C LYS A 209 2.05 4.31 9.46
N VAL A 210 1.08 3.54 9.92
CA VAL A 210 -0.27 4.02 10.29
C VAL A 210 -0.19 5.11 11.36
N LEU A 211 0.60 4.90 12.42
CA LEU A 211 0.77 5.86 13.51
C LEU A 211 1.47 7.15 13.06
N LEU A 212 2.44 7.09 12.14
CA LEU A 212 3.04 8.28 11.53
C LEU A 212 1.98 9.11 10.80
N TYR A 213 1.13 8.45 10.00
CA TYR A 213 0.07 9.09 9.25
C TYR A 213 -1.02 9.68 10.17
N GLN A 214 -1.36 8.99 11.26
CA GLN A 214 -2.28 9.45 12.30
C GLN A 214 -1.71 10.59 13.15
N GLN A 215 -0.44 10.98 12.94
CA GLN A 215 0.28 12.01 13.71
C GLN A 215 0.58 11.60 15.17
N GLU A 216 0.55 10.30 15.45
CA GLU A 216 0.89 9.71 16.75
C GLU A 216 2.40 9.45 16.84
N TYR A 217 3.20 10.50 16.69
CA TYR A 217 4.65 10.39 16.44
C TYR A 217 5.41 9.65 17.54
N ALA A 218 5.10 9.88 18.82
CA ALA A 218 5.73 9.15 19.93
C ALA A 218 5.47 7.64 19.83
N LYS A 219 4.25 7.23 19.51
CA LYS A 219 3.89 5.82 19.33
C LYS A 219 4.55 5.24 18.08
N ALA A 220 4.60 6.00 16.99
CA ALA A 220 5.28 5.59 15.76
C ALA A 220 6.77 5.31 16.01
N VAL A 221 7.47 6.17 16.77
CA VAL A 221 8.87 5.92 17.20
C VAL A 221 8.96 4.64 18.01
N SER A 222 8.11 4.46 19.03
CA SER A 222 8.14 3.27 19.88
C SER A 222 7.95 1.97 19.11
N VAL A 223 7.00 1.94 18.16
CA VAL A 223 6.74 0.74 17.35
C VAL A 223 7.87 0.50 16.34
N ALA A 224 8.42 1.57 15.75
CA ALA A 224 9.56 1.44 14.85
C ALA A 224 10.81 0.91 15.57
N ASP A 225 11.12 1.43 16.76
CA ASP A 225 12.24 0.94 17.57
C ASP A 225 12.02 -0.49 18.06
N GLN A 226 10.77 -0.86 18.39
CA GLN A 226 10.43 -2.26 18.69
C GLN A 226 10.79 -3.18 17.52
N LEU A 227 10.39 -2.83 16.29
CA LEU A 227 10.72 -3.62 15.11
C LEU A 227 12.22 -3.65 14.83
N LEU A 228 12.92 -2.52 14.94
CA LEU A 228 14.37 -2.46 14.73
C LEU A 228 15.15 -3.34 15.72
N ASN A 229 14.61 -3.56 16.92
CA ASN A 229 15.18 -4.47 17.92
C ASN A 229 14.75 -5.94 17.72
N GLN A 230 13.78 -6.21 16.84
CA GLN A 230 13.16 -7.53 16.62
C GLN A 230 13.11 -7.93 15.14
N LEU A 231 14.13 -7.53 14.36
CA LEU A 231 14.20 -7.74 12.91
C LEU A 231 14.23 -9.22 12.49
N GLY A 232 14.62 -10.13 13.39
CA GLY A 232 14.77 -11.55 13.05
C GLY A 232 15.82 -11.74 11.95
N THR A 233 15.40 -12.27 10.80
CA THR A 233 16.25 -12.49 9.63
C THR A 233 16.18 -11.36 8.59
N THR A 234 15.31 -10.37 8.79
CA THR A 234 15.16 -9.19 7.91
C THR A 234 16.35 -8.23 8.10
N THR A 235 16.91 -7.73 7.01
CA THR A 235 17.98 -6.72 7.03
C THR A 235 17.94 -5.89 5.76
N LEU A 236 18.46 -4.66 5.80
CA LEU A 236 18.71 -3.90 4.57
C LEU A 236 19.62 -4.71 3.64
N GLU A 237 19.34 -4.64 2.34
CA GLU A 237 20.27 -5.16 1.35
C GLU A 237 21.56 -4.33 1.37
N PRO A 238 22.75 -4.96 1.38
CA PRO A 238 24.02 -4.23 1.39
C PRO A 238 24.23 -3.42 0.11
N ILE A 239 23.60 -3.83 -1.00
CA ILE A 239 23.62 -3.14 -2.28
C ILE A 239 22.18 -2.78 -2.61
N TYR A 240 21.89 -1.49 -2.79
CA TYR A 240 20.53 -0.99 -3.08
C TYR A 240 19.88 -1.68 -4.29
N ASP A 241 20.65 -1.91 -5.35
CA ASP A 241 20.20 -2.60 -6.57
C ASP A 241 19.73 -4.04 -6.34
N ASN A 242 20.20 -4.71 -5.26
CA ASN A 242 19.77 -6.07 -4.95
C ASN A 242 18.29 -6.14 -4.55
N ILE A 243 17.71 -5.07 -3.99
CA ILE A 243 16.27 -5.03 -3.67
C ILE A 243 15.47 -5.36 -4.91
N PHE A 244 15.80 -4.70 -6.03
CA PHE A 244 15.08 -4.77 -7.29
C PHE A 244 15.47 -5.95 -8.19
N LYS A 245 16.62 -6.59 -7.90
CA LYS A 245 17.04 -7.84 -8.55
C LYS A 245 16.50 -9.08 -7.85
N LEU A 246 16.34 -9.02 -6.53
CA LEU A 246 15.86 -10.14 -5.71
C LEU A 246 14.33 -10.10 -5.49
N TRP A 247 13.69 -8.96 -5.76
CA TRP A 247 12.23 -8.80 -5.65
C TRP A 247 11.75 -9.16 -4.23
N PHE A 248 10.67 -9.94 -4.13
CA PHE A 248 10.12 -10.45 -2.88
C PHE A 248 11.07 -11.40 -2.12
N ARG A 249 12.20 -11.81 -2.71
CA ARG A 249 13.25 -12.59 -2.04
C ARG A 249 14.31 -11.73 -1.37
N SER A 250 14.25 -10.41 -1.53
CA SER A 250 15.14 -9.50 -0.83
C SER A 250 14.95 -9.61 0.68
N LYS A 251 16.05 -9.57 1.43
CA LYS A 251 16.05 -9.58 2.90
C LYS A 251 15.46 -8.29 3.49
N GLU A 252 15.31 -7.25 2.69
CA GLU A 252 14.80 -5.95 3.11
C GLU A 252 13.27 -5.90 3.11
N VAL A 253 12.62 -6.77 2.35
CA VAL A 253 11.18 -6.71 2.09
C VAL A 253 10.43 -7.49 3.17
N LEU A 254 9.38 -6.87 3.70
CA LEU A 254 8.53 -7.44 4.76
C LEU A 254 7.18 -7.90 4.23
N LEU A 255 6.70 -7.29 3.13
CA LEU A 255 5.52 -7.75 2.40
C LEU A 255 5.65 -7.40 0.92
N ALA A 256 5.58 -8.43 0.07
CA ALA A 256 5.49 -8.30 -1.38
C ALA A 256 4.88 -9.57 -2.00
N PRO A 257 3.91 -9.44 -2.93
CA PRO A 257 3.35 -10.58 -3.63
C PRO A 257 4.45 -11.32 -4.41
N PRO A 258 4.54 -12.65 -4.30
CA PRO A 258 5.48 -13.43 -5.08
C PRO A 258 5.16 -13.30 -6.57
N PHE A 259 6.13 -13.64 -7.41
CA PHE A 259 5.95 -13.69 -8.85
C PHE A 259 6.80 -14.81 -9.42
N ASP A 260 6.25 -15.57 -10.38
CA ASP A 260 6.98 -16.58 -11.14
C ASP A 260 7.45 -16.04 -12.50
N ASP A 261 8.77 -15.95 -12.66
CA ASP A 261 9.43 -15.49 -13.88
C ASP A 261 9.27 -16.42 -15.09
N LYS A 262 8.65 -17.59 -14.93
CA LYS A 262 8.42 -18.52 -16.04
C LYS A 262 7.00 -18.47 -16.60
N ASN A 263 5.99 -18.26 -15.76
CA ASN A 263 4.60 -18.48 -16.14
C ASN A 263 3.68 -17.28 -15.91
N GLU A 264 4.13 -16.23 -15.21
CA GLU A 264 3.28 -15.08 -14.89
C GLU A 264 3.59 -13.85 -15.76
N ARG A 265 2.53 -13.13 -16.15
CA ARG A 265 2.61 -11.86 -16.88
C ARG A 265 1.73 -10.81 -16.21
N ASN A 266 2.07 -10.47 -14.97
CA ASN A 266 1.37 -9.42 -14.20
C ASN A 266 1.56 -8.00 -14.79
N ASN A 267 2.40 -7.86 -15.83
CA ASN A 267 2.60 -6.67 -16.65
C ASN A 267 3.11 -5.43 -15.91
N LYS A 268 3.56 -5.53 -14.66
CA LYS A 268 4.07 -4.38 -13.90
C LYS A 268 5.23 -3.68 -14.59
N ALA A 269 6.27 -4.42 -15.01
CA ALA A 269 7.42 -3.85 -15.70
C ALA A 269 7.05 -3.27 -17.08
N TYR A 270 6.00 -3.79 -17.72
CA TYR A 270 5.44 -3.19 -18.95
C TYR A 270 4.70 -1.89 -18.66
N ALA A 271 3.86 -1.84 -17.62
CA ALA A 271 3.08 -0.66 -17.31
C ALA A 271 3.99 0.50 -16.86
N PHE A 272 5.03 0.21 -16.08
CA PHE A 272 5.99 1.23 -15.60
C PHE A 272 7.00 1.70 -16.67
N ARG A 273 6.88 1.17 -17.90
CA ARG A 273 7.56 1.69 -19.10
C ARG A 273 6.58 2.23 -20.15
N SER A 274 5.27 2.16 -19.94
CA SER A 274 4.29 2.47 -20.98
C SER A 274 3.14 3.34 -20.49
N TYR A 275 2.58 3.03 -19.31
CA TYR A 275 1.44 3.75 -18.72
C TYR A 275 1.92 4.98 -17.97
N VAL A 276 3.06 4.85 -17.30
CA VAL A 276 3.74 5.91 -16.58
C VAL A 276 5.22 5.96 -16.94
N LEU A 277 5.81 7.15 -16.90
CA LEU A 277 7.24 7.39 -17.12
C LEU A 277 7.79 8.29 -16.02
N PRO A 278 9.05 8.14 -15.58
CA PRO A 278 9.65 9.09 -14.64
C PRO A 278 9.59 10.53 -15.14
N THR A 279 9.34 11.48 -14.22
CA THR A 279 9.36 12.91 -14.55
C THR A 279 10.79 13.42 -14.76
N ALA A 280 10.93 14.54 -15.48
CA ALA A 280 12.20 15.25 -15.56
C ALA A 280 12.66 15.74 -14.18
N TYR A 281 11.73 16.25 -13.37
CA TYR A 281 12.00 16.65 -11.99
C TYR A 281 12.65 15.52 -11.19
N TYR A 282 12.08 14.31 -11.24
CA TYR A 282 12.61 13.18 -10.50
C TYR A 282 13.96 12.71 -11.04
N PHE A 283 14.14 12.74 -12.37
CA PHE A 283 15.44 12.45 -12.97
C PHE A 283 16.52 13.45 -12.52
N ASP A 284 16.19 14.74 -12.46
CA ASP A 284 17.10 15.79 -12.00
C ASP A 284 17.38 15.68 -10.49
N LEU A 285 16.39 15.31 -9.68
CA LEU A 285 16.54 15.05 -8.24
C LEU A 285 17.57 13.94 -7.97
N MET A 286 17.61 12.91 -8.82
CA MET A 286 18.54 11.79 -8.69
C MET A 286 19.96 12.11 -9.16
N GLN A 287 20.19 13.22 -9.87
CA GLN A 287 21.53 13.53 -10.38
C GLN A 287 22.53 13.71 -9.23
N GLY A 288 23.64 12.97 -9.30
CA GLY A 288 24.68 12.96 -8.26
C GLY A 288 24.39 12.07 -7.05
N ASP A 289 23.27 11.35 -7.04
CA ASP A 289 23.01 10.27 -6.08
C ASP A 289 23.41 8.91 -6.66
N ASN A 290 24.10 8.08 -5.88
CA ASN A 290 24.58 6.77 -6.36
C ASN A 290 23.45 5.76 -6.65
N ARG A 291 22.20 6.06 -6.24
CA ARG A 291 21.02 5.26 -6.57
C ARG A 291 20.44 5.59 -7.95
N ASP A 292 20.97 6.59 -8.64
CA ASP A 292 20.41 7.16 -9.88
C ASP A 292 20.08 6.09 -10.92
N THR A 293 21.07 5.33 -11.41
CA THR A 293 20.91 4.38 -12.51
C THR A 293 20.06 3.18 -12.12
N THR A 294 20.11 2.74 -10.86
CA THR A 294 19.18 1.73 -10.33
C THR A 294 17.75 2.25 -10.31
N THR A 295 17.54 3.55 -10.14
CA THR A 295 16.21 4.13 -9.91
C THR A 295 15.56 4.67 -11.19
N VAL A 296 16.32 5.39 -12.01
CA VAL A 296 15.87 6.05 -13.23
C VAL A 296 16.99 6.13 -14.25
N TYR A 297 16.67 5.93 -15.54
CA TYR A 297 17.65 6.01 -16.61
C TYR A 297 17.02 6.54 -17.91
N LYS A 298 17.87 7.04 -18.80
CA LYS A 298 17.46 7.51 -20.13
C LYS A 298 17.52 6.38 -21.15
N SER A 299 16.46 6.22 -21.94
CA SER A 299 16.37 5.27 -23.05
C SER A 299 15.85 5.99 -24.30
N GLY A 300 16.77 6.39 -25.17
CA GLY A 300 16.47 7.30 -26.28
C GLY A 300 16.00 8.65 -25.75
N VAL A 301 14.80 9.06 -26.13
CA VAL A 301 14.16 10.31 -25.64
C VAL A 301 13.37 10.13 -24.34
N ASN A 302 13.12 8.89 -23.92
CA ASN A 302 12.26 8.61 -22.76
C ASN A 302 13.08 8.41 -21.49
N LEU A 303 12.54 8.87 -20.37
CA LEU A 303 12.98 8.47 -19.04
C LEU A 303 12.28 7.16 -18.65
N ARG A 304 12.98 6.26 -17.96
CA ARG A 304 12.52 4.91 -17.61
C ARG A 304 12.83 4.60 -16.15
N SER A 305 11.90 3.91 -15.48
CA SER A 305 12.15 3.39 -14.14
C SER A 305 13.17 2.26 -14.20
N GLY A 306 14.22 2.38 -13.40
CA GLY A 306 15.24 1.34 -13.21
C GLY A 306 14.85 0.28 -12.18
N LYS A 307 13.85 0.54 -11.33
CA LYS A 307 13.42 -0.36 -10.25
C LYS A 307 12.57 -1.53 -10.75
N PHE A 308 11.75 -1.28 -11.77
CA PHE A 308 10.83 -2.28 -12.34
C PHE A 308 11.19 -2.58 -13.79
N ARG A 309 12.38 -3.17 -13.98
CA ARG A 309 12.87 -3.55 -15.32
C ARG A 309 12.22 -4.84 -15.80
N ASN A 310 12.14 -4.96 -17.12
CA ASN A 310 11.87 -6.25 -17.73
C ASN A 310 13.10 -7.13 -17.58
N THR A 311 12.88 -8.38 -17.21
CA THR A 311 13.91 -9.41 -17.31
C THR A 311 13.77 -10.15 -18.63
N THR A 312 14.79 -10.91 -19.00
CA THR A 312 14.73 -11.81 -20.14
C THR A 312 14.83 -13.22 -19.62
N SER A 313 13.88 -14.08 -19.98
CA SER A 313 13.92 -15.52 -19.70
C SER A 313 13.70 -16.27 -20.99
N ASN A 314 14.60 -17.21 -21.30
CA ASN A 314 14.59 -18.02 -22.53
C ASN A 314 14.46 -17.19 -23.82
N GLY A 315 15.08 -15.99 -23.86
CA GLY A 315 15.02 -15.09 -25.02
C GLY A 315 13.73 -14.28 -25.18
N GLN A 316 12.74 -14.43 -24.28
CA GLN A 316 11.54 -13.59 -24.25
C GLN A 316 11.64 -12.51 -23.17
N THR A 317 11.16 -11.30 -23.48
CA THR A 317 11.01 -10.22 -22.50
C THR A 317 9.88 -10.56 -21.54
N LEU A 318 10.22 -10.68 -20.25
CA LEU A 318 9.27 -10.80 -19.16
C LEU A 318 8.84 -9.42 -18.69
N THR A 319 7.54 -9.20 -18.66
CA THR A 319 6.92 -7.93 -18.30
C THR A 319 6.47 -7.86 -16.85
N ALA A 320 6.78 -8.88 -16.06
CA ALA A 320 6.29 -9.04 -14.71
C ALA A 320 7.36 -8.72 -13.65
N ASN A 321 6.89 -8.24 -12.51
CA ASN A 321 7.71 -7.77 -11.40
C ASN A 321 6.87 -7.71 -10.11
N THR A 322 7.48 -7.62 -8.94
CA THR A 322 6.76 -7.55 -7.65
C THR A 322 6.40 -6.11 -7.27
N GLU A 323 5.49 -5.94 -6.31
CA GLU A 323 5.21 -4.66 -5.65
C GLU A 323 5.68 -4.70 -4.19
N TYR A 324 6.35 -3.64 -3.73
CA TYR A 324 6.90 -3.59 -2.37
C TYR A 324 5.94 -2.86 -1.43
N PHE A 325 4.96 -3.57 -0.89
CA PHE A 325 4.02 -2.96 0.06
C PHE A 325 4.70 -2.48 1.35
N LEU A 326 5.71 -3.23 1.82
CA LEU A 326 6.47 -2.92 3.03
C LEU A 326 7.93 -3.35 2.87
N ARG A 327 8.88 -2.43 3.07
CA ARG A 327 10.32 -2.73 3.12
C ARG A 327 11.08 -1.88 4.15
N LEU A 328 12.12 -2.45 4.74
CA LEU A 328 12.82 -1.90 5.89
C LEU A 328 13.44 -0.50 5.65
N GLY A 329 13.84 -0.17 4.41
CA GLY A 329 14.32 1.17 4.08
C GLY A 329 13.32 2.28 4.42
N GLU A 330 12.02 2.02 4.23
CA GLU A 330 10.95 2.96 4.59
C GLU A 330 10.84 3.11 6.11
N LEU A 331 10.98 2.02 6.88
CA LEU A 331 10.86 2.06 8.35
C LEU A 331 11.88 3.00 8.99
N TYR A 332 13.13 2.99 8.51
CA TYR A 332 14.16 3.92 9.00
C TYR A 332 13.74 5.37 8.79
N LEU A 333 13.13 5.69 7.64
CA LEU A 333 12.71 7.04 7.31
C LEU A 333 11.40 7.44 8.03
N ILE A 334 10.49 6.49 8.27
CA ILE A 334 9.33 6.65 9.15
C ILE A 334 9.80 6.99 10.58
N SER A 335 10.77 6.24 11.10
CA SER A 335 11.36 6.46 12.42
C SER A 335 12.04 7.83 12.50
N ALA A 336 12.85 8.19 11.50
CA ALA A 336 13.50 9.50 11.42
C ALA A 336 12.49 10.65 11.42
N GLU A 337 11.44 10.55 10.59
CA GLU A 337 10.39 11.57 10.53
C GLU A 337 9.67 11.72 11.87
N ALA A 338 9.23 10.60 12.44
CA ALA A 338 8.51 10.59 13.72
C ALA A 338 9.38 11.15 14.85
N LEU A 339 10.68 10.84 14.88
CA LEU A 339 11.63 11.40 15.86
C LEU A 339 11.72 12.92 15.77
N VAL A 340 11.84 13.46 14.55
CA VAL A 340 11.93 14.92 14.33
C VAL A 340 10.60 15.59 14.67
N ARG A 341 9.46 15.01 14.28
CA ARG A 341 8.13 15.56 14.58
C ARG A 341 7.81 15.52 16.08
N ASN A 342 8.20 14.46 16.78
CA ASN A 342 8.04 14.28 18.23
C ASN A 342 9.10 15.01 19.08
N SER A 343 10.08 15.67 18.47
CA SER A 343 11.21 16.24 19.20
C SER A 343 10.91 17.59 19.86
N ASN A 344 11.55 17.80 21.01
CA ASN A 344 11.75 19.09 21.68
C ASN A 344 13.26 19.40 21.89
N GLY A 345 14.20 18.72 21.21
CA GLY A 345 15.65 18.93 21.42
C GLY A 345 16.61 17.93 20.73
N ASP A 346 17.91 18.05 21.07
CA ASP A 346 19.06 17.49 20.33
C ASP A 346 19.15 15.95 20.26
N ALA A 347 18.71 15.22 21.29
CA ALA A 347 18.84 13.76 21.33
C ALA A 347 18.03 13.07 20.22
N ASN A 348 16.77 13.46 20.03
CA ASN A 348 15.93 12.95 18.96
C ASN A 348 16.47 13.34 17.58
N PHE A 349 17.07 14.52 17.46
CA PHE A 349 17.72 14.96 16.22
C PHE A 349 18.96 14.12 15.89
N GLN A 350 19.75 13.73 16.89
CA GLN A 350 20.87 12.82 16.66
C GLN A 350 20.38 11.46 16.19
N THR A 351 19.42 10.85 16.88
CA THR A 351 18.86 9.56 16.45
C THR A 351 18.21 9.65 15.07
N ALA A 352 17.50 10.74 14.76
CA ALA A 352 16.92 10.95 13.43
C ALA A 352 18.01 11.02 12.34
N ARG A 353 19.09 11.77 12.56
CA ARG A 353 20.25 11.79 11.65
C ARG A 353 20.82 10.39 11.48
N ASP A 354 20.94 9.61 12.54
CA ASP A 354 21.49 8.26 12.48
C ASP A 354 20.59 7.32 11.66
N ARG A 355 19.26 7.43 11.80
CA ARG A 355 18.29 6.69 10.98
C ARG A 355 18.41 7.05 9.50
N ILE A 356 18.50 8.34 9.15
CA ILE A 356 18.73 8.80 7.77
C ILE A 356 20.10 8.30 7.27
N ASN A 357 21.14 8.41 8.10
CA ASN A 357 22.50 8.00 7.76
C ASN A 357 22.64 6.49 7.55
N THR A 358 21.78 5.66 8.13
CA THR A 358 21.71 4.24 7.78
C THR A 358 21.39 4.04 6.29
N ILE A 359 20.40 4.77 5.77
CA ILE A 359 20.03 4.73 4.35
C ILE A 359 21.13 5.35 3.47
N ARG A 360 21.63 6.53 3.85
CA ARG A 360 22.69 7.23 3.10
C ARG A 360 23.97 6.40 3.03
N ARG A 361 24.37 5.75 4.13
CA ARG A 361 25.55 4.86 4.16
C ARG A 361 25.39 3.68 3.21
N ARG A 362 24.22 3.03 3.20
CA ARG A 362 23.91 1.95 2.26
C ARG A 362 23.97 2.42 0.80
N ALA A 363 23.49 3.64 0.54
CA ALA A 363 23.56 4.26 -0.78
C ALA A 363 24.98 4.79 -1.13
N GLY A 364 25.94 4.81 -0.20
CA GLY A 364 27.26 5.42 -0.43
C GLY A 364 27.22 6.95 -0.54
N MET A 365 26.18 7.60 0.02
CA MET A 365 26.02 9.05 0.03
C MET A 365 26.71 9.70 1.24
N PRO A 366 27.17 10.96 1.14
CA PRO A 366 27.77 11.67 2.28
C PRO A 366 26.85 11.70 3.49
N LEU A 367 27.34 11.37 4.67
CA LEU A 367 26.52 11.33 5.89
C LEU A 367 26.13 12.75 6.34
N LEU A 368 24.91 12.90 6.85
CA LEU A 368 24.48 14.11 7.55
C LEU A 368 25.27 14.27 8.83
N THR A 369 25.75 15.50 9.07
CA THR A 369 26.51 15.86 10.27
C THR A 369 25.64 16.66 11.24
N GLN A 370 26.19 17.03 12.39
CA GLN A 370 25.53 17.93 13.34
C GLN A 370 25.32 19.36 12.80
N ALA A 371 25.78 19.67 11.59
CA ALA A 371 25.41 20.93 10.92
C ALA A 371 23.91 21.01 10.61
N ILE A 372 23.23 19.86 10.44
CA ILE A 372 21.78 19.77 10.25
C ILE A 372 21.14 19.41 11.60
N ASN A 373 20.85 20.43 12.42
CA ASN A 373 20.45 20.26 13.83
C ASN A 373 19.19 21.01 14.25
N ASN A 374 18.43 21.56 13.32
CA ASN A 374 17.12 22.14 13.61
C ASN A 374 16.00 21.32 12.95
N LYS A 375 14.78 21.49 13.46
CA LYS A 375 13.61 20.72 13.04
C LYS A 375 13.33 20.87 11.54
N ALA A 376 13.37 22.10 11.02
CA ALA A 376 13.03 22.39 9.62
C ALA A 376 14.01 21.70 8.65
N ASP A 377 15.31 21.88 8.85
CA ASP A 377 16.32 21.29 7.97
C ASP A 377 16.33 19.75 8.06
N LEU A 378 16.07 19.19 9.25
CA LEU A 378 15.95 17.75 9.42
C LEU A 378 14.71 17.17 8.73
N LEU A 379 13.56 17.85 8.80
CA LEU A 379 12.36 17.43 8.07
C LEU A 379 12.60 17.45 6.56
N MET A 380 13.30 18.47 6.05
CA MET A 380 13.68 18.53 4.63
C MET A 380 14.69 17.45 4.25
N ALA A 381 15.64 17.13 5.13
CA ALA A 381 16.56 16.03 4.91
C ALA A 381 15.83 14.67 4.87
N VAL A 382 14.85 14.46 5.75
CA VAL A 382 13.99 13.25 5.73
C VAL A 382 13.18 13.19 4.44
N LEU A 383 12.47 14.27 4.07
CA LEU A 383 11.64 14.31 2.86
C LEU A 383 12.48 14.01 1.62
N LYS A 384 13.63 14.65 1.49
CA LYS A 384 14.56 14.40 0.38
C LYS A 384 15.04 12.95 0.36
N GLU A 385 15.44 12.40 1.51
CA GLU A 385 15.89 11.00 1.56
C GLU A 385 14.77 10.02 1.22
N LYS A 386 13.51 10.27 1.64
CA LYS A 386 12.34 9.48 1.24
C LYS A 386 12.12 9.52 -0.27
N GLN A 387 12.23 10.69 -0.89
CA GLN A 387 12.09 10.82 -2.34
C GLN A 387 13.18 10.03 -3.09
N LEU A 388 14.45 10.12 -2.66
CA LEU A 388 15.57 9.41 -3.28
C LEU A 388 15.49 7.89 -3.07
N GLU A 389 15.04 7.47 -1.89
CA GLU A 389 15.00 6.06 -1.51
C GLU A 389 13.77 5.35 -2.07
N LEU A 390 12.58 5.95 -1.98
CA LEU A 390 11.28 5.30 -2.23
C LEU A 390 10.62 5.73 -3.54
N GLY A 391 11.14 6.77 -4.22
CA GLY A 391 10.53 7.27 -5.44
C GLY A 391 10.49 6.21 -6.54
N CYS A 392 9.49 6.32 -7.41
CA CYS A 392 9.12 5.31 -8.41
C CYS A 392 8.74 3.92 -7.85
N GLU A 393 8.32 3.80 -6.59
CA GLU A 393 7.75 2.57 -6.00
C GLU A 393 6.24 2.73 -5.72
N SER A 394 5.80 2.64 -4.45
CA SER A 394 4.40 2.60 -4.02
C SER A 394 3.71 3.96 -3.91
N GLY A 395 4.31 5.01 -4.48
CA GLY A 395 3.76 6.37 -4.51
C GLY A 395 3.69 7.09 -3.16
N GLU A 396 4.55 6.73 -2.21
CA GLU A 396 4.64 7.40 -0.90
C GLU A 396 4.97 8.90 -1.00
N ASP A 397 5.59 9.33 -2.10
CA ASP A 397 5.91 10.73 -2.37
C ASP A 397 4.67 11.62 -2.41
N TRP A 398 3.53 11.14 -2.95
CA TRP A 398 2.27 11.89 -2.92
C TRP A 398 1.77 12.13 -1.49
N TYR A 399 1.74 11.06 -0.68
CA TYR A 399 1.26 11.14 0.69
C TYR A 399 2.18 12.00 1.55
N ASP A 400 3.49 11.94 1.32
CA ASP A 400 4.46 12.80 2.00
C ASP A 400 4.26 14.27 1.65
N LEU A 401 4.06 14.61 0.37
CA LEU A 401 3.77 15.99 -0.02
C LEU A 401 2.55 16.54 0.70
N ILE A 402 1.48 15.76 0.82
CA ILE A 402 0.27 16.17 1.53
C ILE A 402 0.57 16.37 3.02
N ARG A 403 1.14 15.36 3.71
CA ARG A 403 1.38 15.46 5.16
C ARG A 403 2.31 16.61 5.52
N PHE A 404 3.35 16.84 4.73
CA PHE A 404 4.26 17.97 4.94
C PHE A 404 3.59 19.32 4.64
N THR A 405 2.70 19.39 3.66
CA THR A 405 1.96 20.63 3.36
C THR A 405 0.94 20.96 4.45
N VAL A 406 0.16 19.97 4.88
CA VAL A 406 -0.83 20.11 5.97
C VAL A 406 -0.15 20.50 7.29
N ALA A 407 1.06 19.98 7.54
CA ALA A 407 1.85 20.37 8.70
C ALA A 407 2.51 21.77 8.57
N GLY A 408 2.43 22.43 7.41
CA GLY A 408 3.04 23.73 7.14
C GLY A 408 4.55 23.67 6.86
N ASP A 409 5.11 22.49 6.61
CA ASP A 409 6.54 22.28 6.38
C ASP A 409 6.95 22.70 4.95
N ILE A 410 6.04 22.56 3.97
CA ILE A 410 6.26 22.91 2.56
C ILE A 410 5.02 23.54 1.94
N ASN A 411 5.17 24.13 0.76
CA ASN A 411 4.06 24.45 -0.13
C ASN A 411 3.99 23.43 -1.27
N ILE A 412 2.93 22.62 -1.33
CA ILE A 412 2.76 21.62 -2.39
C ILE A 412 2.81 22.21 -3.80
N ALA A 413 2.35 23.46 -3.99
CA ALA A 413 2.33 24.11 -5.29
C ALA A 413 3.74 24.38 -5.84
N THR A 414 4.77 24.41 -4.99
CA THR A 414 6.18 24.49 -5.41
C THR A 414 6.62 23.23 -6.14
N TYR A 415 6.02 22.09 -5.83
CA TYR A 415 6.34 20.79 -6.42
C TYR A 415 5.32 20.38 -7.49
N LYS A 416 4.04 20.69 -7.27
CA LYS A 416 2.91 20.35 -8.14
C LYS A 416 1.97 21.56 -8.30
N PRO A 417 2.28 22.49 -9.22
CA PRO A 417 1.50 23.72 -9.42
C PRO A 417 0.02 23.49 -9.77
N ASN A 418 -0.31 22.32 -10.33
CA ASN A 418 -1.70 21.95 -10.67
C ASN A 418 -2.52 21.51 -9.43
N VAL A 419 -1.91 21.40 -8.25
CA VAL A 419 -2.60 21.15 -6.99
C VAL A 419 -2.97 22.49 -6.36
N VAL A 420 -4.13 22.99 -6.77
CA VAL A 420 -4.59 24.36 -6.44
C VAL A 420 -5.45 24.46 -5.18
N ASN A 421 -5.95 23.34 -4.64
CA ASN A 421 -6.75 23.33 -3.42
C ASN A 421 -6.61 22.01 -2.63
N GLU A 422 -6.89 22.05 -1.34
CA GLU A 422 -6.83 20.89 -0.43
C GLU A 422 -7.84 19.79 -0.78
N SER A 423 -8.96 20.14 -1.44
CA SER A 423 -9.93 19.13 -1.88
C SER A 423 -9.34 18.11 -2.85
N ARG A 424 -8.25 18.46 -3.56
CA ARG A 424 -7.54 17.54 -4.46
C ARG A 424 -6.44 16.71 -3.78
N TYR A 425 -6.26 16.80 -2.46
CA TYR A 425 -5.31 15.93 -1.75
C TYR A 425 -5.77 14.47 -1.70
N ILE A 426 -7.06 14.23 -1.92
CA ILE A 426 -7.68 12.91 -1.92
C ILE A 426 -8.47 12.74 -3.21
N VAL A 427 -8.66 11.49 -3.64
CA VAL A 427 -9.38 11.19 -4.88
C VAL A 427 -10.89 11.11 -4.63
N PRO A 428 -11.76 11.25 -5.64
CA PRO A 428 -13.19 11.07 -5.45
C PRO A 428 -13.54 9.62 -5.10
N ILE A 429 -14.63 9.45 -4.35
CA ILE A 429 -15.32 8.16 -4.25
C ILE A 429 -15.88 7.80 -5.64
N PRO A 430 -15.70 6.54 -6.12
CA PRO A 430 -16.25 6.13 -7.40
C PRO A 430 -17.77 6.34 -7.48
N ASN A 431 -18.25 6.93 -8.57
CA ASN A 431 -19.65 7.28 -8.76
C ASN A 431 -20.58 6.06 -8.60
N GLU A 432 -20.14 4.90 -9.09
CA GLU A 432 -20.87 3.63 -8.96
C GLU A 432 -21.18 3.26 -7.50
N SER A 433 -20.25 3.53 -6.56
CA SER A 433 -20.46 3.25 -5.15
C SER A 433 -21.45 4.21 -4.49
N ILE A 434 -21.44 5.48 -4.90
CA ILE A 434 -22.42 6.48 -4.43
C ILE A 434 -23.82 6.10 -4.90
N LEU A 435 -23.96 5.74 -6.18
CA LEU A 435 -25.24 5.33 -6.77
C LEU A 435 -25.76 4.03 -6.16
N ALA A 436 -24.91 3.00 -6.05
CA ALA A 436 -25.30 1.70 -5.48
C ALA A 436 -25.70 1.79 -4.00
N SER A 437 -25.14 2.76 -3.26
CA SER A 437 -25.49 3.00 -1.86
C SER A 437 -26.69 3.93 -1.65
N ASN A 438 -27.37 4.35 -2.71
CA ASN A 438 -28.42 5.38 -2.67
C ASN A 438 -27.96 6.64 -1.90
N ALA A 439 -26.74 7.09 -2.18
CA ALA A 439 -26.07 8.24 -1.55
C ALA A 439 -25.88 8.13 -0.02
N VAL A 440 -25.92 6.93 0.56
CA VAL A 440 -25.46 6.68 1.94
C VAL A 440 -23.95 6.90 2.05
N VAL A 441 -23.18 6.43 1.05
CA VAL A 441 -21.77 6.78 0.92
C VAL A 441 -21.67 8.19 0.32
N LYS A 442 -21.12 9.13 1.08
CA LYS A 442 -20.96 10.53 0.66
C LYS A 442 -19.65 10.75 -0.11
N GLN A 443 -19.73 11.61 -1.12
CA GLN A 443 -18.57 12.08 -1.89
C GLN A 443 -17.62 12.91 -1.01
N ASN A 444 -16.36 13.00 -1.43
CA ASN A 444 -15.38 13.93 -0.87
C ASN A 444 -15.69 15.36 -1.33
N PRO A 445 -15.50 16.38 -0.46
CA PRO A 445 -15.75 17.76 -0.84
C PRO A 445 -14.95 18.19 -2.07
N GLY A 446 -15.59 18.88 -3.01
CA GLY A 446 -15.00 19.35 -4.26
C GLY A 446 -15.15 18.39 -5.45
N TYR A 447 -15.92 17.32 -5.28
CA TYR A 447 -16.18 16.29 -6.30
C TYR A 447 -17.69 15.99 -6.49
N GLU A 448 -18.56 16.77 -5.85
CA GLU A 448 -20.02 16.67 -5.96
C GLU A 448 -20.58 16.94 -7.36
#